data_AF-S6BWC1-F1
#
_entry.id   AF-S6BWC1-F1
#
_cell.length_a   1.000
_cell.length_b   1.000
_cell.length_c   1.000
_cell.angle_alpha   90.00
_cell.angle_beta   90.00
_cell.angle_gamma   90.00
#
_symmetry.space_group_name_H-M   'P 1'
#
loop_
_entity.id
_entity.type
_entity.pdbx_description
1 polymer ?
#
loop_
_entity_poly.entity_id
_entity_poly.type
_entity_poly.pdbx_seq_one_letter_code
_entity_poly.pdbx_strand_id
1 'polypeptide(L)'
;MKIALVGSSGWPFDTAVFVKKFGKHVIAGFKPTAYAKYNFEDCLVPNILTKRKNYLQLVKESDICITTTGLHRLIGWKFAEYIAASKAIVTEKFNYSPGAELKANTNFLEFDTSEELINQVMKLVNNNLVGVRRNIIKTFNIAISIAVPVAFGLAAISLKFAPFFLGKQFRMVGLIMLVESPIIIFITGSNIVGGQYLVATNKTYIFSISAIVGAVSNVVMNLAFIPTFGVIGDTLALVLSELLVISYQLYSIREEIPTSDLFHGIWKYIVAGSIMFVVILSLNFLLEMNIQLLILQVFIGILFYVLLNRLFNTYLWIEGVVFWEKFIAKN
;
A
#
# COMPACT_ATOMS: atom_id res chain seq x y z
N MET A 1 7.25 -11.82 0.48
CA MET A 1 8.50 -11.83 -0.30
C MET A 1 8.99 -13.27 -0.46
N LYS A 2 9.24 -13.72 -1.69
CA LYS A 2 9.79 -15.06 -2.01
C LYS A 2 11.19 -14.91 -2.62
N ILE A 3 12.14 -15.67 -2.10
CA ILE A 3 13.53 -15.68 -2.56
C ILE A 3 13.80 -17.07 -3.15
N ALA A 4 14.22 -17.14 -4.41
CA ALA A 4 14.53 -18.40 -5.06
C ALA A 4 16.00 -18.56 -5.41
N LEU A 5 16.52 -19.75 -5.11
CA LEU A 5 17.87 -20.21 -5.40
C LEU A 5 17.79 -21.71 -5.70
N VAL A 6 17.81 -22.09 -6.98
CA VAL A 6 17.76 -23.51 -7.36
C VAL A 6 19.01 -23.82 -8.16
N GLY A 7 19.98 -24.51 -7.55
CA GLY A 7 21.29 -24.84 -8.13
C GLY A 7 21.37 -26.27 -8.69
N SER A 8 22.30 -26.52 -9.61
CA SER A 8 22.51 -27.86 -10.21
C SER A 8 23.69 -28.64 -9.62
N SER A 9 24.76 -27.99 -9.14
CA SER A 9 25.91 -28.63 -8.46
C SER A 9 27.00 -27.61 -8.13
N GLY A 10 27.73 -27.83 -7.03
CA GLY A 10 28.97 -27.11 -6.70
C GLY A 10 28.72 -25.71 -6.13
N TRP A 11 28.32 -25.63 -4.87
CA TRP A 11 28.27 -24.35 -4.16
C TRP A 11 29.50 -24.22 -3.27
N PRO A 12 30.19 -23.07 -3.25
CA PRO A 12 31.23 -22.79 -2.26
C PRO A 12 30.66 -22.42 -0.88
N PHE A 13 29.34 -22.35 -0.72
CA PHE A 13 28.70 -21.61 0.37
C PHE A 13 27.57 -22.37 1.06
N ASP A 14 27.45 -22.11 2.36
CA ASP A 14 26.59 -22.84 3.30
C ASP A 14 25.10 -22.49 3.08
N THR A 15 24.46 -23.26 2.18
CA THR A 15 23.05 -23.08 1.81
C THR A 15 22.15 -23.28 3.03
N ALA A 16 22.56 -24.11 4.00
CA ALA A 16 21.82 -24.33 5.23
C ALA A 16 21.77 -23.07 6.11
N VAL A 17 22.86 -22.29 6.20
CA VAL A 17 22.87 -21.00 6.91
C VAL A 17 21.90 -20.00 6.26
N PHE A 18 21.88 -19.94 4.93
CA PHE A 18 20.98 -19.05 4.19
C PHE A 18 19.50 -19.44 4.40
N VAL A 19 19.17 -20.73 4.27
CA VAL A 19 17.82 -21.26 4.54
C VAL A 19 17.42 -21.00 6.00
N LYS A 20 18.32 -21.22 6.96
CA LYS A 20 18.07 -20.97 8.39
C LYS A 20 17.78 -19.49 8.67
N LYS A 21 18.47 -18.57 7.99
CA LYS A 21 18.30 -17.11 8.21
C LYS A 21 16.97 -16.58 7.69
N PHE A 22 16.52 -17.00 6.52
CA PHE A 22 15.32 -16.47 5.87
C PHE A 22 14.08 -17.38 6.01
N GLY A 23 14.26 -18.59 6.53
CA GLY A 23 13.20 -19.53 6.88
C GLY A 23 12.23 -19.78 5.72
N LYS A 24 10.93 -19.67 6.01
CA LYS A 24 9.83 -19.92 5.05
C LYS A 24 9.78 -19.02 3.81
N HIS A 25 10.59 -17.96 3.77
CA HIS A 25 10.62 -17.00 2.66
C HIS A 25 11.64 -17.36 1.57
N VAL A 26 12.48 -18.37 1.82
CA VAL A 26 13.51 -18.85 0.90
C VAL A 26 13.17 -20.25 0.39
N ILE A 27 13.29 -20.43 -0.92
CA ILE A 27 13.39 -21.73 -1.56
C ILE A 27 14.80 -21.80 -2.13
N ALA A 28 15.70 -22.41 -1.35
CA ALA A 28 17.13 -22.54 -1.68
C ALA A 28 17.55 -24.01 -1.61
N GLY A 29 18.29 -24.48 -2.62
CA GLY A 29 18.93 -25.79 -2.58
C GLY A 29 19.25 -26.40 -3.93
N PHE A 30 19.70 -27.66 -3.89
CA PHE A 30 20.16 -28.41 -5.05
C PHE A 30 19.05 -29.26 -5.66
N LYS A 31 19.08 -29.35 -6.99
CA LYS A 31 18.37 -30.42 -7.69
C LYS A 31 18.87 -31.78 -7.18
N PRO A 32 17.99 -32.74 -6.84
CA PRO A 32 18.39 -34.01 -6.22
C PRO A 32 18.96 -34.99 -7.26
N THR A 33 20.16 -34.68 -7.75
CA THR A 33 20.99 -35.57 -8.57
C THR A 33 21.68 -36.61 -7.68
N ALA A 34 22.22 -37.68 -8.28
CA ALA A 34 22.95 -38.70 -7.50
C ALA A 34 24.13 -38.09 -6.72
N TYR A 35 24.86 -37.16 -7.34
CA TYR A 35 25.95 -36.42 -6.70
C TYR A 35 25.46 -35.54 -5.54
N ALA A 36 24.37 -34.78 -5.73
CA ALA A 36 23.84 -33.90 -4.69
C ALA A 36 23.27 -34.71 -3.51
N LYS A 37 22.62 -35.84 -3.76
CA LYS A 37 22.16 -36.74 -2.70
C LYS A 37 23.29 -37.32 -1.87
N TYR A 38 24.44 -37.60 -2.50
CA TYR A 38 25.59 -38.16 -1.80
C TYR A 38 26.36 -37.12 -0.98
N ASN A 39 26.44 -35.86 -1.44
CA ASN A 39 27.30 -34.84 -0.83
C ASN A 39 26.53 -33.74 -0.06
N PHE A 40 25.23 -33.54 -0.34
CA PHE A 40 24.44 -32.37 0.11
C PHE A 40 22.97 -32.75 0.40
N GLU A 41 22.76 -33.86 1.11
CA GLU A 41 21.42 -34.41 1.38
C GLU A 41 20.48 -33.44 2.13
N ASP A 42 21.06 -32.64 3.03
CA ASP A 42 20.41 -31.63 3.86
C ASP A 42 19.99 -30.36 3.09
N CYS A 43 20.53 -30.16 1.89
CA CYS A 43 20.32 -28.97 1.06
C CYS A 43 19.52 -29.26 -0.23
N LEU A 44 18.74 -30.35 -0.29
CA LEU A 44 17.99 -30.74 -1.48
C LEU A 44 16.62 -30.04 -1.56
N VAL A 45 16.29 -29.49 -2.74
CA VAL A 45 14.92 -29.03 -3.01
C VAL A 45 14.03 -30.18 -3.49
N PRO A 46 12.71 -30.14 -3.18
CA PRO A 46 11.75 -31.12 -3.69
C PRO A 46 11.84 -31.30 -5.20
N ASN A 47 11.89 -32.56 -5.64
CA ASN A 47 12.07 -32.92 -7.04
C ASN A 47 11.03 -32.26 -7.96
N ILE A 48 9.81 -32.05 -7.44
CA ILE A 48 8.72 -31.37 -8.15
C ILE A 48 9.04 -29.93 -8.54
N LEU A 49 9.79 -29.18 -7.71
CA LEU A 49 10.17 -27.79 -7.98
C LEU A 49 11.26 -27.69 -9.06
N THR A 50 12.00 -28.77 -9.30
CA THR A 50 13.08 -28.82 -10.29
C THR A 50 12.61 -29.16 -11.71
N LYS A 51 11.32 -29.52 -11.86
CA LYS A 51 10.71 -29.71 -13.18
C LYS A 51 10.57 -28.35 -13.86
N ARG A 52 10.97 -28.24 -15.14
CA ARG A 52 11.02 -26.98 -15.90
C ARG A 52 9.79 -26.08 -15.71
N LYS A 53 8.57 -26.62 -15.84
CA LYS A 53 7.31 -25.86 -15.66
C LYS A 53 7.21 -25.22 -14.27
N ASN A 54 7.48 -26.02 -13.23
CA ASN A 54 7.36 -25.59 -11.85
C ASN A 54 8.50 -24.66 -11.43
N TYR A 55 9.70 -24.88 -11.96
CA TYR A 55 10.82 -23.96 -11.78
C TYR A 55 10.52 -22.59 -12.40
N LEU A 56 10.01 -22.54 -13.64
CA LEU A 56 9.62 -21.27 -14.27
C LEU A 56 8.51 -20.55 -13.50
N GLN A 57 7.54 -21.31 -12.96
CA GLN A 57 6.51 -20.74 -12.08
C GLN A 57 7.12 -20.22 -10.77
N LEU A 58 8.03 -20.96 -10.13
CA LEU A 58 8.76 -20.52 -8.95
C LEU A 58 9.53 -19.22 -9.20
N VAL A 59 10.25 -19.12 -10.32
CA VAL A 59 10.94 -17.88 -10.72
C VAL A 59 9.93 -16.74 -10.84
N LYS A 60 8.82 -16.94 -11.56
CA LYS A 60 7.76 -15.91 -11.71
C LYS A 60 7.16 -15.47 -10.38
N GLU A 61 7.00 -16.36 -9.41
CA GLU A 61 6.45 -16.06 -8.09
C GLU A 61 7.49 -15.46 -7.11
N SER A 62 8.78 -15.48 -7.45
CA SER A 62 9.85 -14.97 -6.59
C SER A 62 10.10 -13.49 -6.84
N ASP A 63 10.42 -12.73 -5.79
CA ASP A 63 10.76 -11.31 -5.88
C ASP A 63 12.27 -11.13 -6.09
N ILE A 64 13.06 -11.98 -5.43
CA ILE A 64 14.52 -12.01 -5.50
C ILE A 64 14.95 -13.37 -6.03
N CYS A 65 15.78 -13.37 -7.07
CA CYS A 65 16.38 -14.58 -7.63
C CYS A 65 17.90 -14.52 -7.46
N ILE A 66 18.47 -15.62 -6.98
CA ILE A 66 19.89 -15.72 -6.70
C ILE A 66 20.52 -16.71 -7.68
N THR A 67 21.61 -16.32 -8.34
CA THR A 67 22.39 -17.19 -9.22
C THR A 67 23.86 -17.17 -8.85
N THR A 68 24.56 -18.25 -9.16
CA THR A 68 26.03 -18.31 -9.10
C THR A 68 26.58 -18.22 -10.51
N THR A 69 27.89 -18.05 -10.61
CA THR A 69 28.59 -18.31 -11.85
C THR A 69 28.52 -19.81 -12.16
N GLY A 70 28.34 -20.16 -13.44
CA GLY A 70 28.24 -21.53 -13.91
C GLY A 70 29.61 -22.20 -14.05
N LEU A 71 29.69 -23.24 -14.88
CA LEU A 71 30.94 -23.92 -15.20
C LEU A 71 31.98 -22.91 -15.74
N HIS A 72 33.23 -23.02 -15.27
CA HIS A 72 34.32 -22.10 -15.63
C HIS A 72 34.08 -20.61 -15.35
N ARG A 73 33.27 -20.30 -14.31
CA ARG A 73 32.94 -18.91 -13.92
C ARG A 73 32.23 -18.13 -15.03
N LEU A 74 31.46 -18.84 -15.86
CA LEU A 74 30.68 -18.23 -16.92
C LEU A 74 29.32 -17.69 -16.42
N ILE A 75 28.75 -16.68 -17.08
CA ILE A 75 27.36 -16.24 -16.91
C ILE A 75 26.44 -17.40 -17.25
N GLY A 76 25.77 -17.93 -16.22
CA GLY A 76 24.80 -18.99 -16.41
C GLY A 76 23.54 -18.48 -17.13
N TRP A 77 22.96 -19.33 -17.98
CA TRP A 77 21.64 -19.14 -18.59
C TRP A 77 20.53 -18.67 -17.64
N LYS A 78 20.59 -19.02 -16.34
CA LYS A 78 19.64 -18.56 -15.31
C LYS A 78 19.65 -17.06 -15.11
N PHE A 79 20.80 -16.40 -15.26
CA PHE A 79 20.89 -14.95 -15.16
C PHE A 79 20.00 -14.27 -16.23
N ALA A 80 20.05 -14.78 -17.47
CA ALA A 80 19.18 -14.32 -18.55
C ALA A 80 17.69 -14.62 -18.29
N GLU A 81 17.38 -15.80 -17.72
CA GLU A 81 16.00 -16.14 -17.31
C GLU A 81 15.45 -15.15 -16.26
N TYR A 82 16.28 -14.73 -15.30
CA TYR A 82 15.88 -13.82 -14.23
C TYR A 82 15.70 -12.39 -14.74
N ILE A 83 16.53 -11.95 -15.70
CA ILE A 83 16.34 -10.69 -16.41
C ILE A 83 15.02 -10.70 -17.17
N ALA A 84 14.77 -11.77 -17.94
CA ALA A 84 13.54 -11.91 -18.73
C ALA A 84 12.27 -11.96 -17.84
N ALA A 85 12.41 -12.43 -16.60
CA ALA A 85 11.34 -12.44 -15.61
C ALA A 85 11.28 -11.16 -14.74
N SER A 86 12.10 -10.14 -15.04
CA SER A 86 12.16 -8.84 -14.34
C SER A 86 12.36 -8.97 -12.83
N LYS A 87 13.29 -9.82 -12.41
CA LYS A 87 13.55 -10.10 -10.99
C LYS A 87 14.63 -9.22 -10.41
N ALA A 88 14.59 -9.01 -9.10
CA ALA A 88 15.74 -8.48 -8.40
C ALA A 88 16.80 -9.59 -8.33
N ILE A 89 17.96 -9.37 -8.96
CA ILE A 89 18.97 -10.40 -9.13
C ILE A 89 20.11 -10.15 -8.17
N VAL A 90 20.48 -11.20 -7.43
CA VAL A 90 21.73 -11.27 -6.67
C VAL A 90 22.59 -12.36 -7.30
N THR A 91 23.76 -12.03 -7.80
CA THR A 91 24.63 -12.95 -8.53
C THR A 91 26.01 -13.01 -7.90
N GLU A 92 26.64 -14.18 -7.97
CA GLU A 92 28.08 -14.25 -7.72
C GLU A 92 28.79 -13.34 -8.72
N LYS A 93 29.85 -12.67 -8.27
CA LYS A 93 30.57 -11.67 -9.04
C LYS A 93 31.05 -12.23 -10.38
N PHE A 94 30.85 -11.46 -11.45
CA PHE A 94 31.30 -11.87 -12.76
C PHE A 94 32.78 -11.57 -12.97
N ASN A 95 33.48 -12.48 -13.65
CA ASN A 95 34.84 -12.24 -14.16
C ASN A 95 34.85 -11.36 -15.42
N TYR A 96 33.68 -11.06 -15.98
CA TYR A 96 33.53 -10.35 -17.24
C TYR A 96 32.16 -9.64 -17.30
N SER A 97 32.07 -8.58 -18.10
CA SER A 97 30.84 -7.77 -18.15
C SER A 97 29.69 -8.54 -18.85
N PRO A 98 28.48 -8.61 -18.26
CA PRO A 98 27.32 -9.26 -18.86
C PRO A 98 26.71 -8.50 -20.06
N GLY A 99 27.22 -7.30 -20.37
CA GLY A 99 26.81 -6.47 -21.50
C GLY A 99 27.04 -4.98 -21.19
N ALA A 100 27.05 -4.13 -22.21
CA ALA A 100 27.29 -2.69 -22.02
C ALA A 100 26.20 -1.98 -21.19
N GLU A 101 24.98 -2.50 -21.23
CA GLU A 101 23.81 -1.92 -20.56
C GLU A 101 23.58 -2.42 -19.14
N LEU A 102 24.19 -3.56 -18.77
CA LEU A 102 23.96 -4.22 -17.49
C LEU A 102 25.09 -3.86 -16.51
N LYS A 103 24.75 -3.08 -15.48
CA LYS A 103 25.70 -2.61 -14.47
C LYS A 103 25.40 -3.18 -13.10
N ALA A 104 26.44 -3.68 -12.44
CA ALA A 104 26.40 -4.04 -11.03
C ALA A 104 25.95 -2.84 -10.18
N ASN A 105 25.22 -3.09 -9.09
CA ASN A 105 24.56 -2.11 -8.23
C ASN A 105 23.41 -1.31 -8.84
N THR A 106 23.14 -1.46 -10.15
CA THR A 106 21.99 -0.84 -10.82
C THR A 106 20.97 -1.89 -11.25
N ASN A 107 21.41 -2.90 -12.00
CA ASN A 107 20.54 -3.93 -12.57
C ASN A 107 20.57 -5.24 -11.76
N PHE A 108 21.68 -5.52 -11.10
CA PHE A 108 21.89 -6.69 -10.26
C PHE A 108 22.87 -6.36 -9.13
N LEU A 109 22.83 -7.12 -8.04
CA LEU A 109 23.79 -7.03 -6.93
C LEU A 109 24.76 -8.20 -7.00
N GLU A 110 26.03 -7.93 -6.69
CA GLU A 110 27.08 -8.94 -6.69
C GLU A 110 27.46 -9.37 -5.28
N PHE A 111 27.92 -10.61 -5.14
CA PHE A 111 28.52 -11.12 -3.92
C PHE A 111 29.72 -12.03 -4.21
N ASP A 112 30.72 -12.01 -3.32
CA ASP A 112 31.85 -12.93 -3.30
C ASP A 112 31.81 -13.89 -2.09
N THR A 113 31.03 -13.58 -1.05
CA THR A 113 30.95 -14.39 0.18
C THR A 113 29.50 -14.66 0.61
N SER A 114 29.29 -15.67 1.48
CA SER A 114 27.97 -15.95 2.06
C SER A 114 27.40 -14.77 2.86
N GLU A 115 28.25 -14.07 3.60
CA GLU A 115 27.86 -12.90 4.38
C GLU A 115 27.44 -11.74 3.47
N GLU A 116 28.18 -11.52 2.38
CA GLU A 116 27.84 -10.52 1.38
C GLU A 116 26.54 -10.87 0.64
N LEU A 117 26.33 -12.13 0.26
CA LEU A 117 25.06 -12.60 -0.31
C LEU A 117 23.89 -12.24 0.60
N ILE A 118 24.01 -12.59 1.89
CA ILE A 118 23.00 -12.29 2.89
C ILE A 118 22.77 -10.78 2.98
N ASN A 119 23.83 -9.96 2.99
CA ASN A 119 23.72 -8.51 3.06
C ASN A 119 23.07 -7.90 1.80
N GLN A 120 23.38 -8.38 0.61
CA GLN A 120 22.75 -7.91 -0.64
C GLN A 120 21.28 -8.28 -0.72
N VAL A 121 20.92 -9.51 -0.30
CA VAL A 121 19.53 -9.92 -0.20
C VAL A 121 18.80 -9.03 0.81
N MET A 122 19.36 -8.83 2.00
CA MET A 122 18.81 -7.92 3.02
C MET A 122 18.65 -6.49 2.50
N LYS A 123 19.60 -5.99 1.70
CA LYS A 123 19.52 -4.67 1.06
C LYS A 123 18.33 -4.58 0.11
N LEU A 124 18.05 -5.60 -0.71
CA LEU A 124 16.89 -5.64 -1.59
C LEU A 124 15.57 -5.76 -0.81
N VAL A 125 15.54 -6.59 0.23
CA VAL A 125 14.38 -6.72 1.12
C VAL A 125 14.04 -5.37 1.73
N ASN A 126 15.04 -4.72 2.32
CA ASN A 126 14.88 -3.45 2.99
C ASN A 126 14.52 -2.33 2.00
N ASN A 127 15.16 -2.25 0.83
CA ASN A 127 14.84 -1.23 -0.17
C ASN A 127 13.41 -1.36 -0.73
N ASN A 128 12.94 -2.58 -0.98
CA ASN A 128 11.54 -2.78 -1.42
C ASN A 128 10.56 -2.41 -0.31
N LEU A 129 10.80 -2.81 0.94
CA LEU A 129 9.94 -2.45 2.08
C LEU A 129 9.95 -0.93 2.35
N VAL A 130 11.11 -0.27 2.22
CA VAL A 130 11.25 1.18 2.34
C VAL A 130 10.54 1.89 1.19
N GLY A 131 10.63 1.38 -0.04
CA GLY A 131 9.91 1.89 -1.20
C GLY A 131 8.38 1.77 -1.03
N VAL A 132 7.90 0.60 -0.60
CA VAL A 132 6.49 0.37 -0.29
C VAL A 132 6.02 1.31 0.82
N ARG A 133 6.75 1.41 1.94
CA ARG A 133 6.41 2.34 3.04
C ARG A 133 6.34 3.79 2.56
N ARG A 134 7.33 4.25 1.79
CA ARG A 134 7.35 5.61 1.25
C ARG A 134 6.15 5.86 0.34
N ASN A 135 5.84 4.92 -0.55
CA ASN A 135 4.70 5.03 -1.45
C ASN A 135 3.39 5.06 -0.68
N ILE A 136 3.23 4.23 0.36
CA ILE A 136 2.05 4.21 1.21
C ILE A 136 1.86 5.53 1.96
N ILE A 137 2.92 6.10 2.55
CA ILE A 137 2.83 7.40 3.23
C ILE A 137 2.40 8.50 2.24
N LYS A 138 2.97 8.52 1.04
CA LYS A 138 2.60 9.48 -0.02
C LYS A 138 1.16 9.30 -0.47
N THR A 139 0.76 8.07 -0.80
CA THR A 139 -0.60 7.74 -1.23
C THR A 139 -1.62 8.06 -0.14
N PHE A 140 -1.31 7.75 1.12
CA PHE A 140 -2.15 8.08 2.27
C PHE A 140 -2.37 9.60 2.37
N ASN A 141 -1.29 10.38 2.30
CA ASN A 141 -1.39 11.84 2.37
C ASN A 141 -2.25 12.43 1.23
N ILE A 142 -1.98 12.02 -0.02
CA ILE A 142 -2.74 12.49 -1.19
C ILE A 142 -4.21 12.07 -1.09
N ALA A 143 -4.49 10.82 -0.75
CA ALA A 143 -5.85 10.34 -0.68
C ALA A 143 -6.66 11.02 0.43
N ILE A 144 -6.07 11.20 1.62
CA ILE A 144 -6.72 11.95 2.71
C ILE A 144 -6.96 13.40 2.29
N SER A 145 -6.03 14.02 1.57
CA SER A 145 -6.20 15.39 1.06
C SER A 145 -7.37 15.55 0.10
N ILE A 146 -7.82 14.46 -0.55
CA ILE A 146 -9.01 14.41 -1.42
C ILE A 146 -10.25 13.99 -0.63
N ALA A 147 -10.13 13.00 0.25
CA ALA A 147 -11.24 12.49 1.06
C ALA A 147 -11.83 13.56 1.99
N VAL A 148 -10.98 14.40 2.58
CA VAL A 148 -11.39 15.47 3.49
C VAL A 148 -12.36 16.46 2.84
N PRO A 149 -12.03 17.16 1.73
CA PRO A 149 -12.95 18.10 1.11
C PRO A 149 -14.21 17.41 0.56
N VAL A 150 -14.13 16.13 0.15
CA VAL A 150 -15.31 15.38 -0.25
C VAL A 150 -16.25 15.13 0.94
N ALA A 151 -15.72 14.66 2.08
CA ALA A 151 -16.49 14.40 3.29
C ALA A 151 -17.14 15.69 3.84
N PHE A 152 -16.35 16.75 3.98
CA PHE A 152 -16.83 18.04 4.48
C PHE A 152 -17.74 18.75 3.47
N GLY A 153 -17.44 18.72 2.18
CA GLY A 153 -18.28 19.30 1.14
C GLY A 153 -19.66 18.63 1.08
N LEU A 154 -19.70 17.29 1.13
CA LEU A 154 -20.95 16.53 1.17
C LEU A 154 -21.77 16.85 2.42
N ALA A 155 -21.13 16.86 3.59
CA ALA A 155 -21.78 17.26 4.84
C ALA A 155 -22.38 18.66 4.74
N ALA A 156 -21.65 19.64 4.20
CA ALA A 156 -22.10 21.03 4.15
C ALA A 156 -23.38 21.24 3.34
N ILE A 157 -23.60 20.45 2.28
CA ILE A 157 -24.78 20.58 1.41
C ILE A 157 -25.92 19.60 1.76
N SER A 158 -25.63 18.57 2.56
CA SER A 158 -26.48 17.39 2.80
C SER A 158 -27.93 17.71 3.17
N LEU A 159 -28.16 18.65 4.09
CA LEU A 159 -29.48 18.96 4.66
C LEU A 159 -30.49 19.48 3.63
N LYS A 160 -30.04 20.24 2.63
CA LYS A 160 -30.88 20.72 1.52
C LYS A 160 -30.76 19.85 0.26
N PHE A 161 -29.65 19.13 0.09
CA PHE A 161 -29.39 18.30 -1.08
C PHE A 161 -30.41 17.17 -1.21
N ALA A 162 -30.58 16.35 -0.17
CA ALA A 162 -31.49 15.20 -0.27
C ALA A 162 -32.96 15.61 -0.47
N PRO A 163 -33.53 16.59 0.26
CA PRO A 163 -34.89 17.06 0.00
C PRO A 163 -35.10 17.69 -1.37
N PHE A 164 -34.06 18.33 -1.93
CA PHE A 164 -34.14 18.96 -3.24
C PHE A 164 -34.25 17.92 -4.36
N PHE A 165 -33.48 16.83 -4.30
CA PHE A 165 -33.50 15.79 -5.33
C PHE A 165 -34.58 14.73 -5.11
N LEU A 166 -34.83 14.35 -3.86
CA LEU A 166 -35.73 13.23 -3.53
C LEU A 166 -37.13 13.70 -3.10
N GLY A 167 -37.28 14.98 -2.75
CA GLY A 167 -38.52 15.56 -2.22
C GLY A 167 -38.50 15.74 -0.70
N LYS A 168 -39.41 16.60 -0.19
CA LYS A 168 -39.42 17.07 1.21
C LYS A 168 -39.51 15.97 2.27
N GLN A 169 -40.14 14.83 1.93
CA GLN A 169 -40.27 13.67 2.80
C GLN A 169 -38.92 12.99 3.14
N PHE A 170 -37.87 13.24 2.35
CA PHE A 170 -36.53 12.68 2.56
C PHE A 170 -35.58 13.59 3.34
N ARG A 171 -36.12 14.50 4.16
CA ARG A 171 -35.30 15.36 5.05
C ARG A 171 -34.39 14.56 5.98
N MET A 172 -34.84 13.38 6.40
CA MET A 172 -34.04 12.46 7.21
C MET A 172 -32.78 11.98 6.48
N VAL A 173 -32.84 11.78 5.15
CA VAL A 173 -31.68 11.36 4.35
C VAL A 173 -30.59 12.42 4.38
N GLY A 174 -30.96 13.71 4.35
CA GLY A 174 -29.98 14.79 4.47
C GLY A 174 -29.25 14.77 5.82
N LEU A 175 -29.97 14.44 6.91
CA LEU A 175 -29.37 14.28 8.23
C LEU A 175 -28.45 13.05 8.29
N ILE A 176 -28.87 11.92 7.71
CA ILE A 176 -28.05 10.71 7.62
C ILE A 176 -26.74 11.01 6.87
N MET A 177 -26.82 11.64 5.70
CA MET A 177 -25.65 12.03 4.91
C MET A 177 -24.70 12.96 5.68
N LEU A 178 -25.22 13.90 6.47
CA LEU A 178 -24.41 14.79 7.32
C LEU A 178 -23.59 13.98 8.34
N VAL A 179 -24.24 13.04 9.03
CA VAL A 179 -23.62 12.22 10.08
C VAL A 179 -22.69 11.18 9.49
N GLU A 180 -23.03 10.63 8.32
CA GLU A 180 -22.29 9.56 7.65
C GLU A 180 -21.01 10.05 6.98
N SER A 181 -20.97 11.28 6.47
CA SER A 181 -19.86 11.75 5.60
C SER A 181 -18.44 11.57 6.14
N PRO A 182 -18.15 11.65 7.46
CA PRO A 182 -16.80 11.39 7.98
C PRO A 182 -16.29 9.98 7.66
N ILE A 183 -17.19 9.02 7.41
CA ILE A 183 -16.83 7.65 7.01
C ILE A 183 -15.93 7.62 5.78
N ILE A 184 -16.06 8.60 4.87
CA ILE A 184 -15.26 8.71 3.65
C ILE A 184 -13.75 8.77 4.00
N ILE A 185 -13.40 9.48 5.08
CA ILE A 185 -12.01 9.60 5.54
C ILE A 185 -11.51 8.25 6.07
N PHE A 186 -12.35 7.54 6.85
CA PHE A 186 -11.99 6.24 7.44
C PHE A 186 -11.87 5.15 6.39
N ILE A 187 -12.83 5.02 5.48
CA ILE A 187 -12.77 4.10 4.33
C ILE A 187 -11.53 4.38 3.47
N THR A 188 -11.21 5.64 3.21
CA THR A 188 -10.00 6.00 2.45
C THR A 188 -8.74 5.50 3.15
N GLY A 189 -8.64 5.74 4.46
CA GLY A 189 -7.51 5.23 5.25
C GLY A 189 -7.44 3.70 5.26
N SER A 190 -8.58 3.03 5.45
CA SER A 190 -8.72 1.57 5.50
C SER A 190 -8.32 0.90 4.18
N ASN A 191 -8.70 1.51 3.05
CA ASN A 191 -8.31 1.01 1.73
C ASN A 191 -6.81 1.12 1.47
N ILE A 192 -6.14 2.14 2.01
CA ILE A 192 -4.70 2.33 1.79
C ILE A 192 -3.89 1.45 2.75
N VAL A 193 -4.20 1.51 4.04
CA VAL A 193 -3.50 0.71 5.05
C VAL A 193 -3.83 -0.77 4.87
N GLY A 194 -5.11 -1.11 4.84
CA GLY A 194 -5.59 -2.46 4.65
C GLY A 194 -5.38 -2.98 3.23
N GLY A 195 -6.07 -2.35 2.27
CA GLY A 195 -6.13 -2.84 0.89
C GLY A 195 -4.81 -2.76 0.13
N GLN A 196 -3.96 -1.76 0.39
CA GLN A 196 -2.68 -1.61 -0.33
C GLN A 196 -1.50 -2.13 0.51
N TYR A 197 -1.32 -1.64 1.74
CA TYR A 197 -0.14 -2.00 2.52
C TYR A 197 -0.17 -3.41 3.11
N LEU A 198 -1.23 -3.77 3.86
CA LEU A 198 -1.32 -5.09 4.48
C LEU A 198 -1.38 -6.21 3.42
N VAL A 199 -2.03 -5.97 2.29
CA VAL A 199 -2.03 -6.90 1.15
C VAL A 199 -0.63 -7.01 0.53
N ALA A 200 0.03 -5.89 0.21
CA ALA A 200 1.36 -5.91 -0.41
C ALA A 200 2.44 -6.53 0.49
N THR A 201 2.29 -6.43 1.82
CA THR A 201 3.21 -7.03 2.81
C THR A 201 2.82 -8.45 3.22
N ASN A 202 1.82 -9.06 2.56
CA ASN A 202 1.33 -10.42 2.85
C ASN A 202 0.82 -10.60 4.29
N LYS A 203 0.22 -9.55 4.85
CA LYS A 203 -0.43 -9.48 6.17
C LYS A 203 -1.96 -9.43 6.04
N THR A 204 -2.50 -10.12 5.06
CA THR A 204 -3.94 -10.16 4.76
C THR A 204 -4.80 -10.63 5.94
N TYR A 205 -4.24 -11.45 6.84
CA TYR A 205 -4.95 -11.86 8.06
C TYR A 205 -5.30 -10.67 8.98
N ILE A 206 -4.44 -9.65 9.07
CA ILE A 206 -4.72 -8.43 9.85
C ILE A 206 -5.87 -7.66 9.22
N PHE A 207 -5.89 -7.56 7.89
CA PHE A 207 -6.99 -6.96 7.14
C PHE A 207 -8.32 -7.70 7.41
N SER A 208 -8.32 -9.03 7.33
CA SER A 208 -9.50 -9.85 7.63
C SER A 208 -9.98 -9.71 9.08
N ILE A 209 -9.08 -9.72 10.06
CA ILE A 209 -9.44 -9.52 11.47
C ILE A 209 -10.03 -8.11 11.66
N SER A 210 -9.44 -7.09 11.05
CA SER A 210 -9.97 -5.72 11.15
C SER A 210 -11.40 -5.63 10.62
N ALA A 211 -11.71 -6.31 9.50
CA ALA A 211 -13.05 -6.35 8.92
C ALA A 211 -14.04 -7.10 9.82
N ILE A 212 -13.61 -8.20 10.46
CA ILE A 212 -14.43 -8.93 11.44
C ILE A 212 -14.72 -8.05 12.66
N VAL A 213 -13.72 -7.33 13.19
CA VAL A 213 -13.90 -6.37 14.29
C VAL A 213 -14.91 -5.29 13.90
N GLY A 214 -14.81 -4.74 12.69
CA GLY A 214 -15.78 -3.80 12.14
C GLY A 214 -17.19 -4.38 12.09
N ALA A 215 -17.37 -5.55 11.49
CA ALA A 215 -18.68 -6.19 11.35
C ALA A 215 -19.32 -6.53 12.70
N VAL A 216 -18.56 -7.11 13.64
CA VAL A 216 -19.07 -7.46 14.97
C VAL A 216 -19.42 -6.20 15.76
N SER A 217 -18.54 -5.19 15.76
CA SER A 217 -18.81 -3.93 16.46
C SER A 217 -20.01 -3.18 15.88
N ASN A 218 -20.18 -3.19 14.55
CA ASN A 218 -21.34 -2.61 13.89
C ASN A 218 -22.65 -3.25 14.38
N VAL A 219 -22.74 -4.58 14.41
CA VAL A 219 -23.93 -5.29 14.91
C VAL A 219 -24.19 -4.96 16.39
N VAL A 220 -23.16 -4.97 17.24
CA VAL A 220 -23.29 -4.64 18.66
C VAL A 220 -23.77 -3.20 18.86
N MET A 221 -23.18 -2.25 18.14
CA MET A 221 -23.57 -0.84 18.18
C MET A 221 -24.98 -0.64 17.64
N ASN A 222 -25.37 -1.35 16.58
CA ASN A 222 -26.73 -1.30 16.04
C ASN A 222 -27.78 -1.76 17.04
N LEU A 223 -27.53 -2.88 17.72
CA LEU A 223 -28.42 -3.36 18.80
C LEU A 223 -28.53 -2.35 19.94
N ALA A 224 -27.48 -1.58 20.23
CA ALA A 224 -27.47 -0.56 21.27
C ALA A 224 -28.10 0.77 20.84
N PHE A 225 -27.82 1.24 19.62
CA PHE A 225 -28.14 2.60 19.16
C PHE A 225 -29.47 2.71 18.43
N ILE A 226 -29.93 1.67 17.72
CA ILE A 226 -31.21 1.71 17.00
C ILE A 226 -32.40 1.93 17.98
N PRO A 227 -32.46 1.27 19.15
CA PRO A 227 -33.56 1.49 20.09
C PRO A 227 -33.65 2.94 20.62
N THR A 228 -32.52 3.64 20.76
CA THR A 228 -32.47 4.99 21.35
C THR A 228 -32.46 6.11 20.31
N PHE A 229 -31.79 5.91 19.17
CA PHE A 229 -31.55 6.94 18.15
C PHE A 229 -32.18 6.62 16.79
N GLY A 230 -32.85 5.47 16.64
CA GLY A 230 -33.45 5.04 15.39
C GLY A 230 -32.42 4.95 14.25
N VAL A 231 -32.77 5.49 13.08
CA VAL A 231 -31.91 5.46 11.88
C VAL A 231 -30.60 6.23 12.09
N ILE A 232 -30.59 7.30 12.91
CA ILE A 232 -29.35 8.02 13.24
C ILE A 232 -28.40 7.12 14.02
N GLY A 233 -28.96 6.25 14.87
CA GLY A 233 -28.21 5.26 15.62
C GLY A 233 -27.47 4.27 14.71
N ASP A 234 -28.14 3.79 13.67
CA ASP A 234 -27.55 2.92 12.65
C ASP A 234 -26.42 3.64 11.88
N THR A 235 -26.63 4.90 11.50
CA THR A 235 -25.58 5.70 10.84
C THR A 235 -24.36 5.93 11.75
N LEU A 236 -24.58 6.20 13.04
CA LEU A 236 -23.49 6.36 14.01
C LEU A 236 -22.72 5.06 14.23
N ALA A 237 -23.41 3.92 14.32
CA ALA A 237 -22.79 2.61 14.42
C ALA A 237 -21.89 2.32 13.21
N LEU A 238 -22.35 2.67 11.99
CA LEU A 238 -21.56 2.53 10.78
C LEU A 238 -20.26 3.34 10.84
N VAL A 239 -20.33 4.64 11.11
CA VAL A 239 -19.16 5.53 11.18
C VAL A 239 -18.16 5.06 12.26
N LEU A 240 -18.67 4.69 13.44
CA LEU A 240 -17.83 4.24 14.56
C LEU A 240 -17.20 2.87 14.30
N SER A 241 -17.93 1.95 13.66
CA SER A 241 -17.37 0.65 13.27
C SER A 241 -16.22 0.80 12.27
N GLU A 242 -16.35 1.69 11.28
CA GLU A 242 -15.28 1.96 10.33
C GLU A 242 -14.07 2.64 11.00
N LEU A 243 -14.32 3.55 11.94
CA LEU A 243 -13.25 4.13 12.77
C LEU A 243 -12.48 3.03 13.54
N LEU A 244 -13.17 2.02 14.07
CA LEU A 244 -12.52 0.88 14.73
C LEU A 244 -11.68 0.05 13.75
N VAL A 245 -12.17 -0.19 12.53
CA VAL A 245 -11.43 -0.91 11.48
C VAL A 245 -10.09 -0.24 11.21
N ILE A 246 -10.09 1.06 10.87
CA ILE A 246 -8.86 1.78 10.57
C ILE A 246 -7.97 1.93 11.81
N SER A 247 -8.55 2.11 13.00
CA SER A 247 -7.78 2.18 14.26
C SER A 247 -7.02 0.88 14.53
N TYR A 248 -7.69 -0.27 14.33
CA TYR A 248 -7.05 -1.59 14.46
C TYR A 248 -5.94 -1.79 13.43
N GLN A 249 -6.18 -1.41 12.17
CA GLN A 249 -5.18 -1.51 11.11
C GLN A 249 -3.95 -0.64 11.40
N LEU A 250 -4.15 0.62 11.79
CA LEU A 250 -3.07 1.56 12.16
C LEU A 250 -2.29 1.06 13.38
N TYR A 251 -2.99 0.56 14.40
CA TYR A 251 -2.35 -0.05 15.56
C TYR A 251 -1.46 -1.22 15.14
N SER A 252 -1.92 -2.07 14.23
CA SER A 252 -1.20 -3.27 13.80
C SER A 252 0.07 -2.99 12.99
N ILE A 253 0.18 -1.82 12.36
CA ILE A 253 1.34 -1.45 11.52
C ILE A 253 2.30 -0.46 12.20
N ARG A 254 2.00 0.00 13.42
CA ARG A 254 2.70 1.10 14.11
C ARG A 254 4.21 0.90 14.25
N GLU A 255 4.68 -0.34 14.33
CA GLU A 255 6.09 -0.68 14.46
C GLU A 255 6.85 -0.56 13.13
N GLU A 256 6.15 -0.72 11.99
CA GLU A 256 6.73 -0.68 10.65
C GLU A 256 6.55 0.68 9.98
N ILE A 257 5.39 1.29 10.21
CA ILE A 257 5.04 2.64 9.78
C ILE A 257 4.55 3.40 11.02
N PRO A 258 5.42 4.23 11.63
CA PRO A 258 5.03 5.11 12.70
C PRO A 258 3.83 5.95 12.28
N THR A 259 2.80 5.99 13.12
CA THR A 259 1.60 6.80 12.86
C THR A 259 1.93 8.29 12.74
N SER A 260 3.00 8.76 13.40
CA SER A 260 3.54 10.11 13.23
C SER A 260 3.87 10.44 11.77
N ASP A 261 4.37 9.47 11.01
CA ASP A 261 4.76 9.67 9.61
C ASP A 261 3.53 9.73 8.71
N LEU A 262 2.50 8.91 9.01
CA LEU A 262 1.24 8.91 8.28
C LEU A 262 0.44 10.20 8.50
N PHE A 263 0.34 10.65 9.75
CA PHE A 263 -0.46 11.82 10.12
C PHE A 263 0.30 13.15 10.03
N HIS A 264 1.57 13.12 9.61
CA HIS A 264 2.34 14.34 9.40
C HIS A 264 1.67 15.26 8.39
N GLY A 265 1.31 16.46 8.82
CA GLY A 265 0.65 17.46 7.99
C GLY A 265 -0.82 17.20 7.66
N ILE A 266 -1.41 16.06 8.07
CA ILE A 266 -2.84 15.75 7.81
C ILE A 266 -3.78 16.74 8.49
N TRP A 267 -3.42 17.21 9.68
CA TRP A 267 -4.21 18.20 10.41
C TRP A 267 -4.47 19.47 9.59
N LYS A 268 -3.55 19.85 8.68
CA LYS A 268 -3.73 21.01 7.78
C LYS A 268 -4.91 20.80 6.84
N TYR A 269 -5.10 19.59 6.32
CA TYR A 269 -6.26 19.24 5.49
C TYR A 269 -7.54 19.29 6.30
N ILE A 270 -7.55 18.74 7.53
CA ILE A 270 -8.72 18.76 8.41
C ILE A 270 -9.14 20.19 8.74
N VAL A 271 -8.19 21.06 9.07
CA VAL A 271 -8.47 22.50 9.31
C VAL A 271 -8.97 23.18 8.04
N ALA A 272 -8.32 22.95 6.89
CA ALA A 272 -8.76 23.53 5.62
C ALA A 272 -10.18 23.06 5.23
N GLY A 273 -10.48 21.78 5.38
CA GLY A 273 -11.79 21.19 5.14
C GLY A 273 -12.86 21.70 6.11
N SER A 274 -12.50 21.90 7.38
CA SER A 274 -13.43 22.45 8.39
C SER A 274 -13.79 23.92 8.10
N ILE A 275 -12.81 24.74 7.72
CA ILE A 275 -13.06 26.14 7.31
C ILE A 275 -13.95 26.16 6.06
N MET A 276 -13.62 25.35 5.05
CA MET A 276 -14.43 25.19 3.85
C MET A 276 -15.87 24.76 4.19
N PHE A 277 -16.04 23.78 5.09
CA PHE A 277 -17.35 23.31 5.55
C PHE A 277 -18.19 24.44 6.14
N VAL A 278 -17.62 25.25 7.03
CA VAL A 278 -18.35 26.38 7.64
C VAL A 278 -18.79 27.39 6.57
N VAL A 279 -17.93 27.72 5.61
CA VAL A 279 -18.25 28.63 4.51
C VAL A 279 -19.38 28.08 3.66
N ILE A 280 -19.28 26.82 3.20
CA ILE A 280 -20.29 26.21 2.33
C ILE A 280 -21.60 25.96 3.08
N LEU A 281 -21.56 25.54 4.34
CA LEU A 281 -22.76 25.37 5.15
C LEU A 281 -23.49 26.71 5.36
N SER A 282 -22.75 27.80 5.60
CA SER A 282 -23.31 29.15 5.72
C SER A 282 -23.99 29.58 4.42
N LEU A 283 -23.32 29.40 3.28
CA LEU A 283 -23.91 29.65 1.96
C LEU A 283 -25.14 28.77 1.72
N ASN A 284 -25.09 27.50 2.11
CA ASN A 284 -26.18 26.56 1.95
C ASN A 284 -27.41 27.00 2.74
N PHE A 285 -27.26 27.56 3.94
CA PHE A 285 -28.39 28.11 4.70
C PHE A 285 -28.98 29.37 4.06
N LEU A 286 -28.13 30.29 3.59
CA LEU A 286 -28.54 31.58 3.01
C LEU A 286 -29.22 31.44 1.63
N LEU A 287 -28.81 30.47 0.82
CA LEU A 287 -29.27 30.30 -0.55
C LEU A 287 -30.35 29.22 -0.66
N GLU A 288 -31.31 29.41 -1.58
CA GLU A 288 -32.19 28.31 -1.99
C GLU A 288 -31.40 27.27 -2.80
N MET A 289 -31.79 26.00 -2.68
CA MET A 289 -31.13 24.93 -3.43
C MET A 289 -31.69 24.87 -4.85
N ASN A 290 -30.82 25.06 -5.84
CA ASN A 290 -31.06 24.73 -7.24
C ASN A 290 -29.75 24.25 -7.88
N ILE A 291 -29.81 23.69 -9.09
CA ILE A 291 -28.64 23.09 -9.75
C ILE A 291 -27.52 24.12 -9.96
N GLN A 292 -27.84 25.36 -10.35
CA GLN A 292 -26.84 26.40 -10.61
C GLN A 292 -26.12 26.82 -9.32
N LEU A 293 -26.87 27.05 -8.24
CA LEU A 293 -26.32 27.43 -6.94
C LEU A 293 -25.56 26.28 -6.27
N LEU A 294 -25.98 25.03 -6.50
CA LEU A 294 -25.23 23.85 -6.08
C LEU A 294 -23.86 23.79 -6.78
N ILE A 295 -23.83 23.94 -8.10
CA ILE A 295 -22.58 24.00 -8.88
C ILE A 295 -21.70 25.13 -8.35
N LEU A 296 -22.26 26.32 -8.12
CA LEU A 296 -21.54 27.45 -7.55
C LEU A 296 -20.96 27.13 -6.15
N GLN A 297 -21.73 26.51 -5.26
CA GLN A 297 -21.24 26.08 -3.94
C GLN A 297 -20.08 25.09 -4.04
N VAL A 298 -20.14 24.13 -4.98
CA VAL A 298 -19.04 23.19 -5.23
C VAL A 298 -17.79 23.93 -5.71
N PHE A 299 -17.92 24.84 -6.68
CA PHE A 299 -16.79 25.65 -7.16
C PHE A 299 -16.17 26.52 -6.07
N ILE A 300 -17.00 27.19 -5.27
CA ILE A 300 -16.54 27.99 -4.13
C ILE A 300 -15.81 27.09 -3.13
N GLY A 301 -16.34 25.88 -2.85
CA GLY A 301 -15.72 24.93 -1.93
C GLY A 301 -14.34 24.51 -2.40
N ILE A 302 -14.22 24.11 -3.68
CA ILE A 302 -12.95 23.77 -4.31
C ILE A 302 -11.97 24.94 -4.21
N LEU A 303 -12.41 26.15 -4.55
CA LEU A 303 -11.57 27.35 -4.51
C LEU A 303 -11.05 27.62 -3.09
N PHE A 304 -11.91 27.63 -2.08
CA PHE A 304 -11.52 27.85 -0.68
C PHE A 304 -10.56 26.77 -0.19
N TYR A 305 -10.83 25.51 -0.50
CA TYR A 305 -9.97 24.42 -0.10
C TYR A 305 -8.58 24.54 -0.73
N VAL A 306 -8.50 24.81 -2.03
CA VAL A 306 -7.22 25.00 -2.75
C VAL A 306 -6.44 26.20 -2.18
N LEU A 307 -7.11 27.33 -1.92
CA LEU A 307 -6.48 28.51 -1.33
C LEU A 307 -5.91 28.24 0.06
N LEU A 308 -6.64 27.51 0.91
CA LEU A 308 -6.16 27.13 2.25
C LEU A 308 -5.00 26.13 2.17
N ASN A 309 -5.04 25.19 1.23
CA ASN A 309 -3.94 24.26 0.99
C ASN A 309 -2.66 24.97 0.54
N ARG A 310 -2.81 25.98 -0.32
CA ARG A 310 -1.72 26.89 -0.69
C ARG A 310 -1.19 27.65 0.53
N LEU A 311 -2.07 28.25 1.33
CA LEU A 311 -1.70 29.02 2.51
C LEU A 311 -0.93 28.18 3.54
N PHE A 312 -1.36 26.94 3.77
CA PHE A 312 -0.73 26.04 4.73
C PHE A 312 0.51 25.32 4.19
N ASN A 313 0.89 25.55 2.92
CA ASN A 313 1.95 24.83 2.22
C ASN A 313 1.82 23.32 2.46
N THR A 314 0.65 22.77 2.11
CA THR A 314 0.38 21.34 2.30
C THR A 314 1.21 20.50 1.33
N TYR A 315 1.40 19.22 1.68
CA TYR A 315 2.12 18.28 0.82
C TYR A 315 1.46 18.17 -0.57
N LEU A 316 0.12 18.12 -0.62
CA LEU A 316 -0.66 18.15 -1.85
C LEU A 316 -0.31 19.36 -2.72
N TRP A 317 -0.24 20.55 -2.13
CA TRP A 317 0.09 21.76 -2.87
C TRP A 317 1.51 21.72 -3.46
N ILE A 318 2.49 21.32 -2.65
CA ILE A 318 3.90 21.26 -3.06
C ILE A 318 4.09 20.23 -4.18
N GLU A 319 3.60 18.99 -4.00
CA GLU A 319 3.70 17.95 -5.03
C GLU A 319 2.90 18.30 -6.29
N GLY A 320 1.74 18.96 -6.14
CA GLY A 320 0.94 19.44 -7.25
C GLY A 320 1.68 20.45 -8.13
N VAL A 321 2.39 21.41 -7.52
CA VAL A 321 3.23 22.39 -8.23
C VAL A 321 4.38 21.69 -8.95
N VAL A 322 5.11 20.80 -8.27
CA VAL A 322 6.23 20.05 -8.87
C VAL A 322 5.76 19.18 -10.05
N PHE A 323 4.61 18.53 -9.91
CA PHE A 323 4.00 17.76 -10.99
C PHE A 323 3.67 18.65 -12.19
N TRP A 324 3.06 19.81 -11.95
CA TRP A 324 2.67 20.76 -12.98
C TRP A 324 3.87 21.35 -13.72
N GLU A 325 4.94 21.72 -13.01
CA GLU A 325 6.20 22.19 -13.59
C GLU A 325 6.83 21.13 -14.51
N LYS A 326 6.86 19.87 -14.08
CA LYS A 326 7.35 18.76 -14.91
C LYS A 326 6.47 18.50 -16.13
N PHE A 327 5.15 18.67 -16.00
CA PHE A 327 4.21 18.49 -17.10
C PHE A 327 4.41 19.57 -18.17
N ILE A 328 4.55 20.83 -17.76
CA ILE A 328 4.85 21.94 -18.67
C ILE A 328 6.23 21.77 -19.30
N ALA A 329 7.26 21.39 -18.55
CA ALA A 329 8.62 21.21 -19.09
C ALA A 329 8.76 20.07 -20.10
N LYS A 330 7.75 19.19 -20.20
CA LYS A 330 7.72 18.06 -21.13
C LYS A 330 6.93 18.35 -22.42
N ASN A 331 6.23 19.47 -22.48
CA ASN A 331 5.48 19.97 -23.65
C ASN A 331 6.15 21.22 -24.21
#